data_AF-A0A1J5M0U9-F1
#
_entry.id   AF-A0A1J5M0U9-F1
#
_cell.length_a   1.000
_cell.length_b   1.000
_cell.length_c   1.000
_cell.angle_alpha   90.00
_cell.angle_beta   90.00
_cell.angle_gamma   90.00
#
_symmetry.space_group_name_H-M   'P 1'
#
loop_
_entity.id
_entity.type
_entity.pdbx_description
1 polymer ?
#
loop_
_entity_poly.entity_id
_entity_poly.type
_entity_poly.pdbx_seq_one_letter_code
_entity_poly.pdbx_strand_id
1 'polypeptide(L)'
;MVVYLGLELSSHLFDIPRSEILSWTGIIFLAYVLEKALKYILLMPFKIYLKEVRSHHLGRSVQEMGFSLSYISVWLAVGFTPINGFVQGNHSGQIITYPIFLKIALVLILSTILFSILWWMSLRIKK
;
A
#
# COMPACT_ATOMS: atom_id res chain seq x y z
N MET A 1 2.73 -27.78 11.43
CA MET A 1 3.34 -28.98 10.81
C MET A 1 3.48 -28.81 9.29
N VAL A 2 2.41 -28.52 8.54
CA VAL A 2 2.47 -28.32 7.07
C VAL A 2 3.36 -27.15 6.63
N VAL A 3 3.28 -26.01 7.33
CA VAL A 3 4.13 -24.83 7.07
C VAL A 3 5.61 -25.13 7.31
N TYR A 4 5.91 -25.95 8.32
CA TYR A 4 7.28 -26.33 8.68
C TYR A 4 7.92 -27.26 7.64
N LEU A 5 7.14 -28.22 7.12
CA LEU A 5 7.54 -29.11 6.03
C LEU A 5 7.76 -28.36 4.71
N GLY A 6 6.88 -27.39 4.41
CA GLY A 6 7.05 -26.51 3.24
C GLY A 6 8.32 -25.66 3.32
N LEU A 7 8.60 -25.09 4.50
CA LEU A 7 9.83 -24.33 4.75
C LEU A 7 11.09 -25.20 4.64
N GLU A 8 11.03 -26.44 5.09
CA GLU A 8 12.15 -27.40 5.03
C GLU A 8 12.44 -27.84 3.59
N LEU A 9 11.41 -28.14 2.79
CA LEU A 9 11.53 -28.42 1.36
C LEU A 9 12.06 -27.22 0.57
N SER A 10 11.51 -26.02 0.79
CA SER A 10 11.97 -24.80 0.11
C SER A 10 13.39 -24.41 0.54
N SER A 11 13.74 -24.57 1.81
CA SER A 11 15.10 -24.33 2.30
C SER A 11 16.11 -25.27 1.66
N HIS A 12 15.77 -26.55 1.51
CA HIS A 12 16.64 -27.56 0.91
C HIS A 12 16.71 -27.45 -0.63
N LEU A 13 15.68 -26.94 -1.29
CA LEU A 13 15.65 -26.76 -2.76
C LEU A 13 16.33 -25.46 -3.23
N PHE A 14 16.30 -24.40 -2.42
CA PHE A 14 16.81 -23.08 -2.79
C PHE A 14 18.03 -22.63 -1.99
N ASP A 15 18.56 -23.46 -1.08
CA ASP A 15 19.70 -23.15 -0.20
C ASP A 15 19.50 -21.89 0.67
N ILE A 16 18.24 -21.57 1.01
CA ILE A 16 17.91 -20.42 1.86
C ILE A 16 17.65 -20.89 3.30
N PRO A 17 18.23 -20.27 4.35
CA PRO A 17 17.97 -20.64 5.73
C PRO A 17 16.50 -20.47 6.12
N ARG A 18 15.92 -21.44 6.83
CA ARG A 18 14.50 -21.39 7.27
C ARG A 18 14.17 -20.15 8.09
N SER A 19 15.11 -19.70 8.93
CA SER A 19 14.98 -18.49 9.75
C SER A 19 14.82 -17.24 8.89
N GLU A 20 15.55 -17.17 7.76
CA GLU A 20 15.42 -16.06 6.81
C GLU A 20 14.08 -16.11 6.11
N ILE A 21 13.64 -17.27 5.59
CA ILE A 21 12.35 -17.39 4.91
C ILE A 21 11.20 -16.95 5.84
N LEU A 22 11.23 -17.38 7.11
CA LEU A 22 10.18 -17.06 8.08
C LEU A 22 10.20 -15.57 8.47
N SER A 23 11.38 -14.99 8.67
CA SER A 23 11.55 -13.55 8.92
C SER A 23 11.04 -12.72 7.74
N TRP A 24 11.43 -13.07 6.51
CA TRP A 24 11.02 -12.40 5.29
C TRP A 24 9.52 -12.48 5.06
N THR A 25 8.95 -13.67 5.24
CA THR A 25 7.49 -13.87 5.13
C THR A 25 6.75 -13.03 6.17
N GLY A 26 7.26 -12.93 7.40
CA GLY A 26 6.69 -12.09 8.46
C GLY A 26 6.74 -10.60 8.12
N ILE A 27 7.87 -10.10 7.61
CA ILE A 27 8.04 -8.70 7.20
C ILE A 27 7.07 -8.35 6.05
N ILE A 28 6.98 -9.22 5.03
CA ILE A 28 6.07 -9.03 3.90
C ILE A 28 4.61 -9.04 4.38
N PHE A 29 4.26 -9.97 5.26
CA PHE A 29 2.92 -10.03 5.84
C PHE A 29 2.56 -8.78 6.63
N LEU A 30 3.49 -8.29 7.46
CA LEU A 30 3.27 -7.06 8.24
C LEU A 30 3.10 -5.84 7.33
N ALA A 31 3.93 -5.71 6.30
CA ALA A 31 3.80 -4.64 5.30
C ALA A 31 2.43 -4.69 4.60
N TYR A 32 1.97 -5.88 4.23
CA TYR A 32 0.64 -6.10 3.64
C TYR A 32 -0.51 -5.71 4.60
N VAL A 33 -0.42 -6.08 5.88
CA VAL A 33 -1.43 -5.70 6.88
C VAL A 33 -1.48 -4.19 7.07
N LEU A 34 -0.31 -3.54 7.14
CA LEU A 34 -0.18 -2.08 7.21
C LEU A 34 -0.81 -1.40 5.98
N GLU A 35 -0.55 -1.92 4.77
CA GLU A 35 -1.19 -1.44 3.55
C GLU A 35 -2.72 -1.46 3.66
N LYS A 36 -3.27 -2.61 4.08
CA LYS A 36 -4.71 -2.80 4.19
C LYS A 36 -5.33 -1.90 5.25
N ALA A 37 -4.68 -1.77 6.40
CA ALA A 37 -5.13 -0.89 7.48
C ALA A 37 -5.14 0.57 7.04
N LEU A 38 -4.06 1.04 6.41
CA LEU A 38 -3.96 2.43 5.94
C LEU A 38 -5.00 2.73 4.87
N LYS A 39 -5.16 1.83 3.89
CA LYS A 39 -6.22 1.96 2.87
C LYS A 39 -7.60 2.00 3.49
N TYR A 40 -7.87 1.17 4.50
CA TYR A 40 -9.15 1.15 5.18
C TYR A 40 -9.45 2.49 5.86
N ILE A 41 -8.48 3.05 6.58
CA ILE A 41 -8.60 4.36 7.25
C ILE A 41 -8.84 5.47 6.23
N LEU A 42 -8.03 5.52 5.16
CA LEU A 42 -8.15 6.54 4.11
C LEU A 42 -9.48 6.45 3.34
N LEU A 43 -10.00 5.24 3.15
CA LEU A 43 -11.29 5.02 2.47
C LEU A 43 -12.51 5.20 3.39
N MET A 44 -12.33 5.31 4.70
CA MET A 44 -13.41 5.48 5.67
C MET A 44 -14.25 6.74 5.43
N PRO A 45 -13.67 7.96 5.28
CA PRO A 45 -14.45 9.16 5.01
C PRO A 45 -15.27 9.05 3.72
N PHE A 46 -14.75 8.43 2.66
CA PHE A 46 -15.49 8.20 1.42
C PHE A 46 -16.66 7.24 1.60
N LYS A 47 -16.53 6.27 2.50
CA LYS A 47 -17.61 5.33 2.85
C LYS A 47 -18.77 6.03 3.56
N ILE A 48 -18.46 7.04 4.39
CA ILE A 48 -19.43 7.78 5.19
C ILE A 48 -20.09 8.89 4.37
N TYR A 49 -19.29 9.74 3.72
CA TYR A 49 -19.78 10.96 3.06
C TYR A 49 -20.09 10.78 1.57
N LEU A 50 -19.44 9.83 0.89
CA LEU A 50 -19.48 9.68 -0.57
C LEU A 50 -19.99 8.29 -0.98
N LYS A 51 -20.96 7.75 -0.23
CA LYS A 51 -21.55 6.42 -0.45
C LYS A 51 -22.10 6.26 -1.88
N GLU A 52 -22.67 7.33 -2.43
CA GLU A 52 -23.22 7.36 -3.80
C GLU A 52 -22.11 7.17 -4.85
N VAL A 53 -20.95 7.82 -4.69
CA VAL A 53 -19.79 7.65 -5.58
C VAL A 53 -19.23 6.23 -5.48
N ARG A 54 -19.15 5.68 -4.27
CA ARG A 54 -18.63 4.34 -4.03
C ARG A 54 -19.57 3.22 -4.45
N SER A 55 -20.87 3.51 -4.56
CA SER A 55 -21.85 2.55 -5.09
C SER A 55 -21.63 2.28 -6.58
N HIS A 56 -21.05 3.24 -7.31
CA HIS A 56 -20.61 3.04 -8.68
C HIS A 56 -19.27 2.31 -8.74
N HIS A 57 -19.21 1.27 -9.59
CA HIS A 57 -18.00 0.49 -9.81
C HIS A 57 -16.79 1.37 -10.17
N LEU A 58 -16.96 2.32 -11.09
CA LEU A 58 -15.89 3.23 -11.52
C LEU A 58 -15.40 4.14 -10.38
N GLY A 59 -16.31 4.75 -9.63
CA GLY A 59 -15.96 5.62 -8.50
C GLY A 59 -15.19 4.87 -7.43
N ARG A 60 -15.60 3.63 -7.14
CA ARG A 60 -14.90 2.72 -6.24
C ARG A 60 -13.50 2.37 -6.75
N SER A 61 -13.36 1.97 -8.02
CA SER A 61 -12.08 1.59 -8.61
C SER A 61 -11.08 2.75 -8.60
N VAL A 62 -11.52 3.97 -8.93
CA VAL A 62 -10.64 5.15 -8.92
C VAL A 62 -10.15 5.47 -7.51
N GLN A 63 -11.03 5.39 -6.50
CA GLN A 63 -10.64 5.59 -5.10
C GLN A 63 -9.64 4.52 -4.63
N GLU A 64 -9.93 3.25 -4.88
CA GLU A 64 -9.06 2.14 -4.49
C GLU A 64 -7.70 2.20 -5.20
N MET A 65 -7.69 2.51 -6.50
CA MET A 65 -6.47 2.64 -7.30
C MET A 65 -5.64 3.85 -6.88
N GLY A 66 -6.27 5.02 -6.68
CA GLY A 66 -5.61 6.24 -6.25
C GLY A 66 -4.85 6.06 -4.94
N PHE A 67 -5.51 5.53 -3.91
CA PHE A 67 -4.84 5.25 -2.63
C PHE A 67 -3.77 4.16 -2.72
N SER A 68 -3.97 3.16 -3.59
CA SER A 68 -2.96 2.12 -3.83
C SER A 68 -1.68 2.70 -4.45
N LEU A 69 -1.82 3.55 -5.47
CA LEU A 69 -0.70 4.19 -6.14
C LEU A 69 0.01 5.20 -5.23
N SER A 70 -0.74 5.93 -4.40
CA SER A 70 -0.16 6.82 -3.38
C SER A 70 0.65 6.03 -2.35
N TYR A 71 0.13 4.90 -1.87
CA TYR A 71 0.84 4.03 -0.92
C TYR A 71 2.16 3.50 -1.50
N ILE A 72 2.13 2.99 -2.74
CA ILE A 72 3.34 2.55 -3.43
C ILE A 72 4.33 3.71 -3.59
N SER A 73 3.83 4.90 -3.96
CA SER A 73 4.65 6.10 -4.11
C SER A 73 5.29 6.53 -2.78
N VAL A 74 4.60 6.40 -1.64
CA VAL A 74 5.20 6.65 -0.32
C VAL A 74 6.36 5.68 -0.05
N TRP A 75 6.20 4.39 -0.34
CA TRP A 75 7.30 3.43 -0.17
C TRP A 75 8.50 3.72 -1.08
N LEU A 76 8.24 4.09 -2.33
CA LEU A 76 9.28 4.51 -3.25
C LEU A 76 9.99 5.78 -2.75
N ALA A 77 9.27 6.70 -2.08
CA ALA A 77 9.84 7.94 -1.56
C ALA A 77 10.75 7.70 -0.36
N VAL A 78 10.32 6.82 0.55
CA VAL A 78 11.08 6.46 1.74
C VAL A 78 12.39 5.78 1.32
N GLY A 79 12.40 4.97 0.25
CA GLY A 79 13.61 4.28 -0.23
C GLY A 79 14.16 3.20 0.73
N PHE A 80 13.79 3.32 2.00
CA PHE A 80 13.81 2.29 3.02
C PHE A 80 12.48 1.53 3.01
N THR A 81 12.46 0.38 2.34
CA THR A 81 11.50 -0.67 2.70
C THR A 81 12.08 -1.44 3.88
N PRO A 82 11.27 -2.03 4.77
CA PRO A 82 11.76 -2.96 5.79
C PRO A 82 12.66 -4.06 5.18
N ILE A 83 12.43 -4.35 3.90
CA ILE A 83 13.24 -5.23 3.05
C ILE A 83 14.63 -4.66 2.78
N ASN A 84 14.74 -3.43 2.27
CA ASN A 84 16.05 -2.82 2.02
C ASN A 84 16.86 -2.62 3.31
N GLY A 85 16.20 -2.25 4.41
CA GLY A 85 16.84 -2.04 5.71
C GLY A 85 17.45 -3.29 6.33
N PHE A 86 16.78 -4.45 6.19
CA PHE A 86 17.29 -5.73 6.68
C PHE A 86 18.27 -6.40 5.71
N VAL A 87 18.08 -6.31 4.38
CA VAL A 87 18.98 -6.93 3.39
C VAL A 87 20.32 -6.21 3.30
N GLN A 88 20.32 -4.88 3.24
CA GLN A 88 21.54 -4.14 2.93
C GLN A 88 22.38 -3.81 4.17
N GLY A 89 21.86 -4.02 5.39
CA GLY A 89 22.51 -3.63 6.66
C GLY A 89 22.79 -2.14 6.80
N ASN A 90 22.51 -1.36 5.76
CA ASN A 90 22.93 0.02 5.63
C ASN A 90 21.80 0.92 6.11
N HIS A 91 21.99 1.46 7.32
CA HIS A 91 21.14 2.50 7.86
C HIS A 91 21.50 3.78 7.12
N SER A 92 21.00 3.93 5.89
CA SER A 92 21.06 5.23 5.21
C SER A 92 20.49 6.27 6.17
N GLY A 93 21.31 7.25 6.55
CA GLY A 93 20.92 8.33 7.47
C GLY A 93 19.77 9.20 6.94
N GLN A 94 19.31 8.96 5.72
CA GLN A 94 18.16 9.60 5.12
C GLN A 94 17.01 8.60 4.90
N ILE A 95 15.96 8.78 5.71
CA ILE A 95 14.69 8.02 5.64
C ILE A 95 13.89 8.36 4.37
N ILE A 96 14.24 9.44 3.65
CA ILE A 96 13.59 9.81 2.39
C ILE A 96 14.67 9.84 1.32
N THR A 97 14.75 8.77 0.52
CA THR A 97 15.72 8.66 -0.57
C THR A 97 15.25 9.37 -1.84
N TYR A 98 13.94 9.40 -2.08
CA TYR A 98 13.37 9.94 -3.33
C TYR A 98 12.20 10.90 -3.06
N PRO A 99 12.46 12.17 -2.74
CA PRO A 99 11.42 13.13 -2.34
C PRO A 99 10.39 13.42 -3.45
N ILE A 100 10.73 13.15 -4.72
CA ILE A 100 9.81 13.28 -5.84
C ILE A 100 8.58 12.37 -5.69
N PHE A 101 8.76 11.14 -5.20
CA PHE A 101 7.64 10.20 -5.03
C PHE A 101 6.71 10.60 -3.88
N LEU A 102 7.20 11.36 -2.89
CA LEU A 102 6.33 11.92 -1.86
C LEU A 102 5.39 12.98 -2.45
N LYS A 103 5.92 13.82 -3.36
CA LYS A 103 5.11 14.79 -4.11
C LYS A 103 4.09 14.08 -5.00
N ILE A 104 4.49 13.02 -5.70
CA ILE A 104 3.60 12.21 -6.53
C ILE A 104 2.50 11.57 -5.66
N ALA A 105 2.85 10.99 -4.50
CA ALA A 105 1.88 10.41 -3.59
C ALA A 105 0.83 11.42 -3.14
N LEU A 106 1.26 12.64 -2.80
CA LEU A 106 0.39 13.75 -2.42
C LEU A 106 -0.54 14.15 -3.57
N VAL A 107 0.00 14.33 -4.78
CA VAL A 107 -0.80 14.65 -5.97
C VAL A 107 -1.87 13.58 -6.20
N LEU A 108 -1.51 12.30 -6.13
CA LEU A 108 -2.45 11.20 -6.31
C LEU A 108 -3.57 11.19 -5.24
N ILE A 109 -3.25 11.48 -3.97
CA ILE A 109 -4.26 11.60 -2.90
C ILE A 109 -5.22 12.75 -3.22
N LEU A 110 -4.69 13.93 -3.54
CA LEU A 110 -5.49 15.12 -3.85
C LEU A 110 -6.36 14.91 -5.09
N SER A 111 -5.81 14.34 -6.15
CA SER A 111 -6.56 14.00 -7.37
C SER A 111 -7.69 13.01 -7.08
N THR A 112 -7.45 12.01 -6.22
CA THR A 112 -8.47 11.04 -5.80
C THR A 112 -9.60 11.69 -5.01
N ILE A 113 -9.27 12.59 -4.09
CA ILE A 113 -10.24 13.36 -3.31
C ILE A 113 -11.05 14.26 -4.25
N LEU A 114 -10.37 15.04 -5.11
CA LEU A 114 -11.01 15.97 -6.04
C LEU A 114 -11.97 15.25 -6.99
N PHE A 115 -11.52 14.15 -7.60
CA PHE A 115 -12.36 13.32 -8.45
C PHE A 115 -13.61 12.85 -7.72
N SER A 116 -13.46 12.40 -6.47
CA SER A 116 -14.59 11.91 -5.68
C SER A 116 -15.60 13.02 -5.36
N ILE A 117 -15.13 14.24 -5.07
CA ILE A 117 -16.00 15.40 -4.82
C ILE A 117 -16.73 15.80 -6.11
N LEU A 118 -16.01 15.93 -7.24
CA LEU A 118 -16.59 16.31 -8.52
C LEU A 118 -17.64 15.29 -8.99
N TRP A 119 -17.34 14.00 -8.84
CA TRP A 119 -18.29 12.94 -9.18
C TRP A 119 -19.54 13.01 -8.30
N TRP A 120 -19.37 13.23 -7.00
CA TRP A 120 -20.51 13.38 -6.10
C TRP A 120 -21.39 14.57 -6.45
N MET A 121 -20.79 15.71 -6.78
CA MET A 121 -21.53 16.87 -7.30
C MET A 121 -22.28 16.53 -8.59
N SER A 122 -21.64 15.82 -9.52
CA SER A 122 -22.28 15.38 -10.77
C SER A 122 -23.49 14.47 -10.51
N LEU A 123 -23.40 13.56 -9.54
CA LEU A 123 -24.53 12.70 -9.15
C LEU A 123 -25.69 13.50 -8.54
N ARG A 124 -25.40 14.59 -7.81
CA ARG A 124 -26.44 15.46 -7.26
C ARG A 124 -27.13 16.32 -8.32
N ILE A 125 -26.42 16.77 -9.35
CA ILE A 125 -27.00 17.58 -10.44
C ILE A 125 -27.96 16.75 -11.31
N LYS A 126 -27.75 15.42 -11.38
CA LYS A 126 -28.60 14.52 -12.17
C LYS A 126 -29.86 14.03 -11.44
N LYS A 127 -30.01 14.30 -10.14
CA LYS A 127 -31.22 14.00 -9.35
C LYS A 127 -32.11 15.23 -9.30
#